data_AF-A0A0C5GDN8-F1
#
_entry.id   AF-A0A0C5GDN8-F1
#
_cell.length_a   1.000
_cell.length_b   1.000
_cell.length_c   1.000
_cell.angle_alpha   90.00
_cell.angle_beta   90.00
_cell.angle_gamma   90.00
#
_symmetry.space_group_name_H-M   'P 1'
#
loop_
_entity.id
_entity.type
_entity.pdbx_description
1 polymer ?
#
loop_
_entity_poly.entity_id
_entity_poly.type
_entity_poly.pdbx_seq_one_letter_code
_entity_poly.pdbx_strand_id
1 'polypeptide(L)'
;MRTTTERAGAVAVAAVAALAVCATPATGTAGEPEPPPAWVTVGTAPPGSTVQTLQGTKTGGGGCAFDVRLSLAPGEKAVRADQVRIDPARCVTEMAVTRDIATDPATATATAPAGTAVASERAAPSPAGPAARESRESREGARAYVRSRGHYRTSWRDSAGREANAVRTDVDWSWNGQDCVLPGWGAYGYVWSTADGWQLGANDWRNVHDCDRQTSSSAVHYGNDGVFCPGAVTDVYYDRTTVHGTREGRLESEGKSWADGGCADRLAFHHELVRNL
;
A
#
# COMPACT_ATOMS: atom_id res chain seq x y z
N MET A 1 55.31 35.02 -9.90
CA MET A 1 55.77 33.62 -10.12
C MET A 1 54.62 32.70 -9.80
N ARG A 2 54.24 31.86 -10.77
CA ARG A 2 53.15 30.89 -10.68
C ARG A 2 53.69 29.60 -10.07
N THR A 3 52.99 29.06 -9.08
CA THR A 3 53.18 27.68 -8.60
C THR A 3 51.83 26.98 -8.60
N THR A 4 51.61 26.20 -9.64
CA THR A 4 50.57 25.17 -9.78
C THR A 4 50.94 23.98 -8.91
N THR A 5 50.00 23.50 -8.08
CA THR A 5 50.14 22.24 -7.35
C THR A 5 49.01 21.29 -7.74
N GLU A 6 49.41 20.02 -7.88
CA GLU A 6 48.83 18.98 -8.70
C GLU A 6 47.53 18.36 -8.17
N ARG A 7 46.73 17.85 -9.11
CA ARG A 7 45.57 16.98 -8.88
C ARG A 7 46.05 15.58 -8.52
N ALA A 8 45.66 15.07 -7.35
CA ALA A 8 45.70 13.65 -7.04
C ALA A 8 44.42 12.98 -7.57
N GLY A 9 44.57 12.06 -8.53
CA GLY A 9 43.50 11.23 -9.05
C GLY A 9 43.14 10.11 -8.07
N ALA A 10 41.86 9.98 -7.76
CA ALA A 10 41.32 8.83 -7.05
C ALA A 10 41.11 7.67 -8.04
N VAL A 11 41.85 6.57 -7.84
CA VAL A 11 41.66 5.31 -8.56
C VAL A 11 40.53 4.55 -7.88
N ALA A 12 39.40 4.41 -8.56
CA ALA A 12 38.30 3.55 -8.14
C ALA A 12 38.63 2.08 -8.50
N VAL A 13 38.87 1.25 -7.50
CA VAL A 13 39.00 -0.20 -7.65
C VAL A 13 37.60 -0.80 -7.49
N ALA A 14 36.96 -1.17 -8.59
CA ALA A 14 35.72 -1.94 -8.58
C ALA A 14 36.05 -3.43 -8.35
N ALA A 15 35.75 -3.93 -7.15
CA ALA A 15 35.79 -5.36 -6.87
C ALA A 15 34.48 -6.01 -7.35
N VAL A 16 34.53 -6.70 -8.49
CA VAL A 16 33.43 -7.55 -8.95
C VAL A 16 33.58 -8.92 -8.27
N ALA A 17 32.74 -9.16 -7.26
CA ALA A 17 32.61 -10.49 -6.66
C ALA A 17 31.79 -11.39 -7.59
N ALA A 18 32.45 -12.34 -8.26
CA ALA A 18 31.80 -13.38 -9.03
C ALA A 18 31.28 -14.48 -8.09
N LEU A 19 29.96 -14.60 -7.96
CA LEU A 19 29.30 -15.75 -7.34
C LEU A 19 29.32 -16.92 -8.33
N ALA A 20 30.17 -17.92 -8.06
CA ALA A 20 30.14 -19.19 -8.76
C ALA A 20 28.98 -20.04 -8.19
N VAL A 21 27.89 -20.17 -8.95
CA VAL A 21 26.81 -21.13 -8.66
C VAL A 21 27.19 -22.47 -9.31
N CYS A 22 27.57 -23.45 -8.49
CA CYS A 22 27.63 -24.84 -8.93
C CYS A 22 26.19 -25.37 -9.08
N ALA A 23 25.64 -25.29 -10.29
CA ALA A 23 24.39 -25.97 -10.63
C ALA A 23 24.67 -27.46 -10.86
N THR A 24 24.24 -28.30 -9.93
CA THR A 24 24.04 -29.73 -10.21
C THR A 24 22.91 -29.87 -11.23
N PRO A 25 23.08 -30.64 -12.32
CA PRO A 25 22.01 -30.85 -13.29
C PRO A 25 20.88 -31.66 -12.62
N ALA A 26 19.81 -30.97 -12.24
CA ALA A 26 18.57 -31.63 -11.89
C ALA A 26 18.04 -32.29 -13.17
N THR A 27 17.91 -33.62 -13.14
CA THR A 27 17.19 -34.38 -14.17
C THR A 27 15.71 -34.05 -14.03
N GLY A 28 15.31 -32.91 -14.59
CA GLY A 28 13.92 -32.49 -14.62
C GLY A 28 13.13 -33.43 -15.51
N THR A 29 12.24 -34.22 -14.92
CA THR A 29 11.06 -34.73 -15.62
C THR A 29 10.44 -33.56 -16.36
N ALA A 30 10.34 -33.66 -17.69
CA ALA A 30 9.66 -32.68 -18.52
C ALA A 30 8.25 -32.50 -17.97
N GLY A 31 8.06 -31.41 -17.22
CA GLY A 31 6.77 -31.06 -16.65
C GLY A 31 5.78 -30.92 -17.79
N GLU A 32 4.59 -31.48 -17.60
CA GLU A 32 3.44 -31.24 -18.44
C GLU A 32 3.33 -29.72 -18.71
N PRO A 33 3.12 -29.29 -19.97
CA PRO A 33 3.06 -27.86 -20.29
C PRO A 33 2.01 -27.21 -19.40
N GLU A 34 2.42 -26.16 -18.68
CA GLU A 34 1.55 -25.41 -17.80
C GLU A 34 0.31 -24.98 -18.61
N PRO A 35 -0.92 -25.25 -18.13
CA PRO A 35 -2.12 -24.88 -18.87
C PRO A 35 -2.11 -23.37 -19.12
N PRO A 36 -2.63 -22.91 -20.27
CA PRO A 36 -2.64 -21.50 -20.59
C PRO A 36 -3.39 -20.70 -19.51
N PRO A 37 -3.01 -19.43 -19.27
CA PRO A 37 -3.64 -18.59 -18.27
C PRO A 37 -5.16 -18.54 -18.39
N ALA A 38 -5.88 -18.86 -17.32
CA ALA A 38 -7.33 -18.71 -17.25
C ALA A 38 -7.68 -17.33 -16.68
N TRP A 39 -7.40 -16.28 -17.45
CA TRP A 39 -7.65 -14.90 -17.03
C TRP A 39 -9.15 -14.63 -16.85
N VAL A 40 -9.51 -14.10 -15.69
CA VAL A 40 -10.84 -13.57 -15.35
C VAL A 40 -10.76 -12.04 -15.35
N THR A 41 -11.61 -11.38 -16.12
CA THR A 41 -11.73 -9.92 -16.12
C THR A 41 -12.63 -9.48 -14.97
N VAL A 42 -12.09 -8.63 -14.09
CA VAL A 42 -12.77 -8.11 -12.89
C VAL A 42 -12.94 -6.59 -12.92
N GLY A 43 -12.26 -5.90 -13.84
CA GLY A 43 -12.33 -4.46 -13.98
C GLY A 43 -11.85 -3.97 -15.34
N THR A 44 -12.03 -2.66 -15.58
CA THR A 44 -11.60 -1.98 -16.80
C THR A 44 -10.45 -1.03 -16.49
N ALA A 45 -9.37 -1.11 -17.26
CA ALA A 45 -8.25 -0.20 -17.14
C ALA A 45 -8.70 1.25 -17.49
N PRO A 46 -8.51 2.23 -16.59
CA PRO A 46 -8.79 3.63 -16.91
C PRO A 46 -7.94 4.13 -18.08
N PRO A 47 -8.44 5.06 -18.91
CA PRO A 47 -7.64 5.69 -19.96
C PRO A 47 -6.36 6.31 -19.41
N GLY A 48 -5.23 6.09 -20.08
CA GLY A 48 -3.93 6.63 -19.67
C GLY A 48 -3.23 5.86 -18.53
N SER A 49 -3.82 4.77 -18.05
CA SER A 49 -3.19 3.90 -17.06
C SER A 49 -2.05 3.06 -17.67
N THR A 50 -1.10 2.65 -16.82
CA THR A 50 -0.08 1.65 -17.16
C THR A 50 -0.47 0.32 -16.52
N VAL A 51 -0.63 -0.74 -17.33
CA VAL A 51 -0.93 -2.07 -16.80
C VAL A 51 0.35 -2.77 -16.36
N GLN A 52 0.32 -3.34 -15.16
CA GLN A 52 1.43 -4.09 -14.57
C GLN A 52 0.93 -5.44 -14.08
N THR A 53 1.77 -6.47 -14.22
CA THR A 53 1.48 -7.82 -13.71
C THR A 53 2.12 -8.00 -12.35
N LEU A 54 1.35 -8.47 -11.38
CA LEU A 54 1.81 -8.80 -10.03
C LEU A 54 1.63 -10.30 -9.77
N GLN A 55 2.67 -10.90 -9.19
CA GLN A 55 2.63 -12.24 -8.64
C GLN A 55 2.15 -12.17 -7.19
N GLY A 56 1.11 -12.92 -6.87
CA GLY A 56 0.59 -13.11 -5.53
C GLY A 56 0.95 -14.48 -4.97
N THR A 57 0.36 -14.77 -3.81
CA THR A 57 0.53 -16.04 -3.08
C THR A 57 -0.82 -16.67 -2.81
N LYS A 58 -0.90 -18.00 -2.94
CA LYS A 58 -2.10 -18.75 -2.57
C LYS A 58 -2.33 -18.67 -1.06
N THR A 59 -3.58 -18.46 -0.66
CA THR A 59 -4.00 -18.47 0.74
C THR A 59 -4.53 -19.86 1.13
N GLY A 60 -4.63 -20.12 2.43
CA GLY A 60 -5.22 -21.38 2.93
C GLY A 60 -6.70 -21.55 2.56
N GLY A 61 -7.42 -20.44 2.35
CA GLY A 61 -8.83 -20.42 1.94
C GLY A 61 -9.06 -20.49 0.43
N GLY A 62 -8.00 -20.66 -0.38
CA GLY A 62 -8.10 -20.82 -1.84
C GLY A 62 -8.04 -19.52 -2.65
N GLY A 63 -8.06 -18.36 -1.98
CA GLY A 63 -7.85 -17.04 -2.57
C GLY A 63 -6.41 -16.76 -2.98
N CYS A 64 -6.16 -15.50 -3.35
CA CYS A 64 -4.85 -15.00 -3.73
C CYS A 64 -4.56 -13.68 -3.01
N ALA A 65 -3.41 -13.62 -2.33
CA ALA A 65 -2.93 -12.42 -1.66
C ALA A 65 -1.86 -11.72 -2.50
N PHE A 66 -2.03 -10.40 -2.68
CA PHE A 66 -1.13 -9.57 -3.48
C PHE A 66 -0.55 -8.44 -2.63
N ASP A 67 0.77 -8.26 -2.70
CA ASP A 67 1.48 -7.15 -2.08
C ASP A 67 1.52 -5.97 -3.06
N VAL A 68 0.85 -4.87 -2.70
CA VAL A 68 0.78 -3.64 -3.50
C VAL A 68 1.52 -2.52 -2.80
N ARG A 69 2.41 -1.85 -3.54
CA ARG A 69 3.18 -0.70 -3.07
C ARG A 69 2.97 0.49 -3.99
N LEU A 70 2.60 1.63 -3.41
CA LEU A 70 2.45 2.89 -4.14
C LEU A 70 3.34 3.96 -3.51
N SER A 71 3.79 4.92 -4.31
CA SER A 71 4.66 6.00 -3.84
C SER A 71 4.42 7.30 -4.61
N LEU A 72 4.38 8.40 -3.86
CA LEU A 72 4.27 9.78 -4.33
C LEU A 72 5.48 10.60 -3.87
N ALA A 73 6.22 11.14 -4.82
CA ALA A 73 7.25 12.14 -4.59
C ALA A 73 6.64 13.46 -4.03
N PRO A 74 7.45 14.34 -3.45
CA PRO A 74 7.00 15.68 -3.09
C PRO A 74 6.37 16.40 -4.30
N GLY A 75 5.15 16.90 -4.13
CA GLY A 75 4.38 17.59 -5.18
C GLY A 75 3.43 16.69 -5.98
N GLU A 76 3.61 15.37 -6.00
CA GLU A 76 2.62 14.45 -6.59
C GLU A 76 1.39 14.33 -5.68
N LYS A 77 0.20 14.26 -6.28
CA LYS A 77 -1.08 14.33 -5.55
C LYS A 77 -1.71 12.98 -5.30
N ALA A 78 -1.75 12.10 -6.29
CA ALA A 78 -2.49 10.84 -6.20
C ALA A 78 -1.93 9.79 -7.14
N VAL A 79 -2.00 8.53 -6.70
CA VAL A 79 -1.78 7.34 -7.52
C VAL A 79 -2.79 6.27 -7.12
N ARG A 80 -3.38 5.59 -8.11
CA ARG A 80 -4.32 4.49 -7.90
C ARG A 80 -3.89 3.28 -8.69
N ALA A 81 -4.12 2.10 -8.14
CA ALA A 81 -3.94 0.82 -8.80
C ALA A 81 -5.26 0.04 -8.71
N ASP A 82 -5.87 -0.22 -9.87
CA ASP A 82 -7.13 -0.93 -10.00
C ASP A 82 -6.87 -2.35 -10.54
N GLN A 83 -7.40 -3.38 -9.88
CA GLN A 83 -7.35 -4.73 -10.44
C GLN A 83 -8.18 -4.80 -11.73
N VAL A 84 -7.61 -5.34 -12.82
CA VAL A 84 -8.31 -5.47 -14.11
C VAL A 84 -8.56 -6.92 -14.48
N ARG A 85 -7.59 -7.80 -14.27
CA ARG A 85 -7.67 -9.23 -14.56
C ARG A 85 -6.94 -10.05 -13.52
N ILE A 86 -7.40 -11.25 -13.24
CA ILE A 86 -6.76 -12.21 -12.34
C ILE A 86 -6.76 -13.61 -12.95
N ASP A 87 -5.64 -14.31 -12.78
CA ASP A 87 -5.54 -15.75 -12.95
C ASP A 87 -5.51 -16.38 -11.55
N PRO A 88 -6.66 -16.86 -11.05
CA PRO A 88 -6.74 -17.38 -9.70
C PRO A 88 -6.01 -18.72 -9.56
N ALA A 89 -5.73 -19.46 -10.63
CA ALA A 89 -4.99 -20.72 -10.53
C ALA A 89 -3.52 -20.46 -10.20
N ARG A 90 -2.92 -19.44 -10.84
CA ARG A 90 -1.50 -19.08 -10.67
C ARG A 90 -1.26 -17.97 -9.66
N CYS A 91 -2.33 -17.38 -9.10
CA CYS A 91 -2.29 -16.15 -8.32
C CYS A 91 -1.48 -15.04 -8.99
N VAL A 92 -1.81 -14.78 -10.26
CA VAL A 92 -1.24 -13.67 -11.02
C VAL A 92 -2.35 -12.67 -11.28
N THR A 93 -2.09 -11.37 -11.13
CA THR A 93 -3.08 -10.33 -11.42
C THR A 93 -2.48 -9.24 -12.28
N GLU A 94 -3.29 -8.66 -13.16
CA GLU A 94 -2.98 -7.40 -13.83
C GLU A 94 -3.64 -6.25 -13.05
N MET A 95 -2.88 -5.18 -12.83
CA MET A 95 -3.33 -3.94 -12.22
C MET A 95 -3.09 -2.77 -13.16
N ALA A 96 -4.11 -1.93 -13.33
CA ALA A 96 -4.00 -0.66 -14.04
C ALA A 96 -3.59 0.45 -13.05
N VAL A 97 -2.40 1.02 -13.24
CA VAL A 97 -1.86 2.09 -12.40
C VAL A 97 -2.06 3.45 -13.08
N THR A 98 -2.72 4.37 -12.39
CA THR A 98 -3.02 5.73 -12.86
C THR A 98 -2.42 6.74 -11.89
N ARG A 99 -1.74 7.77 -12.40
CA ARG A 99 -1.14 8.86 -11.62
C ARG A 99 -1.85 10.19 -11.90
N ASP A 100 -1.70 11.14 -10.98
CA ASP A 100 -2.21 12.52 -11.08
C ASP A 100 -3.72 12.60 -11.34
N ILE A 101 -4.45 11.65 -10.77
CA ILE A 101 -5.91 11.62 -10.82
C ILE A 101 -6.40 12.87 -10.08
N ALA A 102 -7.35 13.59 -10.69
CA ALA A 102 -8.07 14.62 -9.96
C ALA A 102 -8.69 13.97 -8.73
N THR A 103 -8.20 14.32 -7.54
CA THR A 103 -8.78 13.86 -6.28
C THR A 103 -10.21 14.33 -6.25
N ASP A 104 -11.17 13.42 -6.36
CA ASP A 104 -12.57 13.78 -6.32
C ASP A 104 -12.88 14.31 -4.91
N PRO A 105 -13.18 15.61 -4.74
CA PRO A 105 -13.49 16.17 -3.44
C PRO A 105 -14.74 15.55 -2.83
N ALA A 106 -15.59 14.86 -3.62
CA ALA A 106 -16.78 14.18 -3.15
C ALA A 106 -16.49 13.00 -2.19
N THR A 107 -15.27 12.45 -2.20
CA THR A 107 -14.90 11.33 -1.31
C THR A 107 -14.65 11.79 0.14
N ALA A 108 -14.49 13.10 0.38
CA ALA A 108 -14.22 13.63 1.72
C ALA A 108 -15.48 13.79 2.59
N THR A 109 -16.69 13.75 2.00
CA THR A 109 -17.95 13.98 2.72
C THR A 109 -19.13 13.20 2.15
N ALA A 110 -18.87 12.04 1.53
CA ALA A 110 -19.97 11.17 1.13
C ALA A 110 -20.68 10.69 2.40
N THR A 111 -21.91 11.17 2.63
CA THR A 111 -22.85 10.55 3.56
C THR A 111 -22.85 9.06 3.24
N ALA A 112 -22.39 8.24 4.18
CA ALA A 112 -22.30 6.81 3.98
C ALA A 112 -23.69 6.32 3.51
N PRO A 113 -23.77 5.52 2.43
CA PRO A 113 -25.03 4.97 1.98
C PRO A 113 -25.79 4.34 3.14
N ALA A 114 -27.12 4.36 3.10
CA ALA A 114 -27.90 3.60 4.08
C ALA A 114 -27.42 2.14 4.08
N GLY A 115 -27.14 1.59 5.27
CA GLY A 115 -26.55 0.25 5.39
C GLY A 115 -25.02 0.22 5.28
N THR A 116 -24.34 1.34 5.44
CA THR A 116 -22.88 1.39 5.58
C THR A 116 -22.49 1.73 7.02
N ALA A 117 -21.62 0.92 7.62
CA ALA A 117 -21.04 1.20 8.93
C ALA A 117 -19.65 1.82 8.78
N VAL A 118 -19.27 2.68 9.73
CA VAL A 118 -17.99 3.38 9.75
C VAL A 118 -17.37 3.27 11.15
N ALA A 119 -16.10 2.88 11.22
CA ALA A 119 -15.28 3.00 12.43
C ALA A 119 -14.05 3.85 12.11
N SER A 120 -13.72 4.82 12.97
CA SER A 120 -12.56 5.69 12.77
C SER A 120 -12.00 6.14 14.11
N GLU A 121 -10.68 6.22 14.17
CA GLU A 121 -9.96 6.72 15.33
C GLU A 121 -8.74 7.52 14.87
N ARG A 122 -8.35 8.50 15.69
CA ARG A 122 -7.16 9.32 15.47
C ARG A 122 -6.24 9.17 16.68
N ALA A 123 -4.99 8.83 16.42
CA ALA A 123 -3.99 8.58 17.46
C ALA A 123 -2.75 9.46 17.25
N ALA A 124 -2.25 10.01 18.35
CA ALA A 124 -0.88 10.53 18.41
C ALA A 124 0.11 9.37 18.23
N PRO A 125 1.33 9.63 17.75
CA PRO A 125 2.35 8.60 17.63
C PRO A 125 2.75 8.11 19.02
N SER A 126 3.02 6.82 19.14
CA SER A 126 3.65 6.29 20.34
C SER A 126 5.03 6.97 20.52
N PRO A 127 5.40 7.38 21.75
CA PRO A 127 6.70 8.01 21.98
C PRO A 127 7.80 7.06 21.52
N ALA A 128 8.73 7.57 20.71
CA ALA A 128 9.94 6.83 20.40
C ALA A 128 10.67 6.55 21.72
N GLY A 129 11.29 5.37 21.86
CA GLY A 129 12.18 5.06 22.98
C GLY A 129 13.22 6.17 23.20
N PRO A 130 13.87 6.23 24.38
CA PRO A 130 14.58 7.40 24.89
C PRO A 130 15.40 8.09 23.80
N ALA A 131 14.90 9.26 23.35
CA ALA A 131 15.53 10.05 22.33
C ALA A 131 16.96 10.35 22.76
N ALA A 132 17.93 9.97 21.92
CA ALA A 132 19.30 10.43 22.05
C ALA A 132 19.26 11.96 22.14
N ARG A 133 19.68 12.51 23.28
CA ARG A 133 19.88 13.95 23.46
C ARG A 133 20.96 14.39 22.49
N GLU A 134 20.57 14.84 21.30
CA GLU A 134 21.49 15.54 20.43
C GLU A 134 21.55 17.02 20.83
N SER A 135 22.75 17.38 21.25
CA SER A 135 23.22 18.70 21.63
C SER A 135 22.91 19.72 20.55
N ARG A 136 22.15 20.77 20.93
CA ARG A 136 21.94 21.97 20.10
C ARG A 136 23.25 22.73 19.93
N GLU A 137 24.01 22.40 18.89
CA GLU A 137 24.84 23.39 18.21
C GLU A 137 24.08 23.88 16.98
N SER A 138 23.62 25.12 17.05
CA SER A 138 22.94 25.83 15.98
C SER A 138 23.76 25.79 14.69
N ARG A 139 23.34 24.98 13.72
CA ARG A 139 23.79 25.12 12.33
C ARG A 139 22.99 26.23 11.66
N GLU A 140 23.69 27.29 11.34
CA GLU A 140 23.24 28.39 10.48
C GLU A 140 22.83 27.82 9.11
N GLY A 141 21.55 27.96 8.74
CA GLY A 141 21.00 27.50 7.45
C GLY A 141 19.93 26.39 7.48
N ALA A 142 19.36 26.05 8.64
CA ALA A 142 18.32 25.03 8.75
C ALA A 142 17.11 25.31 7.83
N ARG A 143 16.81 24.38 6.92
CA ARG A 143 15.64 24.45 6.04
C ARG A 143 14.36 24.39 6.87
N ALA A 144 13.39 25.25 6.54
CA ALA A 144 12.08 25.22 7.17
C ALA A 144 11.40 23.86 6.94
N TYR A 145 10.76 23.34 7.97
CA TYR A 145 9.96 22.12 7.87
C TYR A 145 8.72 22.36 7.02
N VAL A 146 8.47 21.43 6.11
CA VAL A 146 7.24 21.31 5.33
C VAL A 146 6.33 20.32 6.03
N ARG A 147 5.11 20.72 6.35
CA ARG A 147 4.08 19.81 6.85
C ARG A 147 3.41 19.10 5.67
N SER A 148 3.19 17.80 5.79
CA SER A 148 2.53 16.99 4.78
C SER A 148 1.53 16.04 5.42
N ARG A 149 0.48 15.73 4.66
CA ARG A 149 -0.55 14.76 5.03
C ARG A 149 -0.86 13.87 3.85
N GLY A 150 -1.31 12.67 4.12
CA GLY A 150 -1.79 11.78 3.09
C GLY A 150 -2.49 10.57 3.68
N HIS A 151 -3.06 9.77 2.79
CA HIS A 151 -3.69 8.52 3.18
C HIS A 151 -3.49 7.45 2.11
N TYR A 152 -3.49 6.22 2.59
CA TYR A 152 -3.55 5.02 1.78
C TYR A 152 -4.89 4.34 2.01
N ARG A 153 -5.55 3.94 0.93
CA ARG A 153 -6.86 3.30 0.95
C ARG A 153 -6.82 2.03 0.13
N THR A 154 -7.34 0.95 0.69
CA THR A 154 -7.57 -0.32 0.01
C THR A 154 -9.05 -0.65 0.10
N SER A 155 -9.68 -1.03 -1.00
CA SER A 155 -11.12 -1.35 -1.03
C SER A 155 -11.42 -2.55 -1.92
N TRP A 156 -12.42 -3.33 -1.55
CA TRP A 156 -12.97 -4.40 -2.37
C TRP A 156 -14.34 -4.01 -2.93
N ARG A 157 -14.56 -4.32 -4.20
CA ARG A 157 -15.82 -4.08 -4.91
C ARG A 157 -16.40 -5.37 -5.44
N ASP A 158 -17.73 -5.46 -5.49
CA ASP A 158 -18.41 -6.56 -6.16
C ASP A 158 -18.38 -6.40 -7.70
N SER A 159 -18.88 -7.41 -8.41
CA SER A 159 -18.97 -7.40 -9.87
C SER A 159 -19.90 -6.31 -10.44
N ALA A 160 -20.73 -5.67 -9.61
CA ALA A 160 -21.54 -4.51 -9.98
C ALA A 160 -20.82 -3.18 -9.71
N GLY A 161 -19.57 -3.23 -9.24
CA GLY A 161 -18.75 -2.07 -8.91
C GLY A 161 -19.11 -1.39 -7.58
N ARG A 162 -19.99 -2.00 -6.77
CA ARG A 162 -20.37 -1.50 -5.45
C ARG A 162 -19.27 -1.85 -4.45
N GLU A 163 -18.96 -0.92 -3.57
CA GLU A 163 -17.95 -1.13 -2.54
C GLU A 163 -18.49 -2.05 -1.44
N ALA A 164 -17.88 -3.22 -1.30
CA ALA A 164 -18.20 -4.18 -0.27
C ALA A 164 -17.61 -3.73 1.08
N ASN A 165 -16.33 -3.38 1.07
CA ASN A 165 -15.60 -2.87 2.22
C ASN A 165 -14.34 -2.08 1.82
N ALA A 166 -13.86 -1.24 2.73
CA ALA A 166 -12.65 -0.45 2.55
C ALA A 166 -11.95 -0.20 3.88
N VAL A 167 -10.63 -0.03 3.77
CA VAL A 167 -9.73 0.37 4.85
C VAL A 167 -8.93 1.58 4.38
N ARG A 168 -8.89 2.62 5.20
CA ARG A 168 -8.11 3.84 5.01
C ARG A 168 -7.19 4.04 6.20
N THR A 169 -5.96 4.39 5.92
CA THR A 169 -4.91 4.74 6.89
C THR A 169 -4.36 6.11 6.51
N ASP A 170 -4.42 7.07 7.42
CA ASP A 170 -3.93 8.43 7.29
C ASP A 170 -2.62 8.64 8.06
N VAL A 171 -1.76 9.52 7.52
CA VAL A 171 -0.53 9.99 8.17
C VAL A 171 -0.35 11.50 7.99
N ASP A 172 0.14 12.15 9.04
CA ASP A 172 0.61 13.54 9.08
C ASP A 172 2.04 13.55 9.61
N TRP A 173 2.92 14.31 8.98
CA TRP A 173 4.32 14.45 9.40
C TRP A 173 4.90 15.78 8.91
N SER A 174 6.05 16.18 9.47
CA SER A 174 6.81 17.30 8.91
C SER A 174 8.23 16.88 8.58
N TRP A 175 8.78 17.43 7.50
CA TRP A 175 10.07 17.05 6.95
C TRP A 175 10.80 18.26 6.35
N ASN A 176 12.13 18.21 6.24
CA ASN A 176 12.93 19.25 5.56
C ASN A 176 14.06 18.68 4.68
N GLY A 177 14.12 17.35 4.53
CA GLY A 177 15.13 16.64 3.75
C GLY A 177 16.52 16.57 4.39
N GLN A 178 16.72 17.10 5.59
CA GLN A 178 18.03 17.21 6.23
C GLN A 178 18.07 16.77 7.69
N ASP A 179 16.98 16.96 8.43
CA ASP A 179 16.83 16.63 9.86
C ASP A 179 15.82 15.50 10.03
N CYS A 180 15.71 14.91 11.23
CA CYS A 180 14.74 13.84 11.49
C CYS A 180 13.30 14.29 11.18
N VAL A 181 12.46 13.33 10.79
CA VAL A 181 11.02 13.55 10.67
C VAL A 181 10.47 14.05 12.01
N LEU A 182 9.72 15.15 11.98
CA LEU A 182 8.92 15.56 13.13
C LEU A 182 7.60 14.79 13.09
N PRO A 183 7.28 14.04 14.16
CA PRO A 183 6.08 13.21 14.18
C PRO A 183 4.83 14.08 14.16
N GLY A 184 3.83 13.65 13.40
CA GLY A 184 2.50 14.27 13.36
C GLY A 184 1.46 13.40 14.05
N TRP A 185 0.39 13.04 13.35
CA TRP A 185 -0.65 12.13 13.84
C TRP A 185 -0.94 11.06 12.80
N GLY A 186 -1.57 9.96 13.23
CA GLY A 186 -2.12 8.95 12.33
C GLY A 186 -3.61 8.75 12.60
N ALA A 187 -4.35 8.28 11.61
CA ALA A 187 -5.75 7.88 11.80
C ALA A 187 -6.09 6.69 10.91
N TYR A 188 -7.18 6.01 11.22
CA TYR A 188 -7.76 5.01 10.33
C TYR A 188 -9.25 5.24 10.13
N GLY A 189 -9.76 4.64 9.06
CA GLY A 189 -11.18 4.58 8.74
C GLY A 189 -11.53 3.24 8.10
N TYR A 190 -12.55 2.58 8.63
CA TYR A 190 -13.09 1.31 8.16
C TYR A 190 -14.50 1.54 7.66
N VAL A 191 -14.84 0.99 6.49
CA VAL A 191 -16.16 1.13 5.86
C VAL A 191 -16.60 -0.23 5.34
N TRP A 192 -17.84 -0.63 5.57
CA TRP A 192 -18.39 -1.89 5.03
C TRP A 192 -19.91 -1.85 4.80
N SER A 193 -20.37 -2.61 3.81
CA SER A 193 -21.79 -2.74 3.46
C SER A 193 -22.50 -3.74 4.35
N THR A 194 -23.13 -3.26 5.42
CA THR A 194 -24.02 -4.07 6.27
C THR A 194 -25.27 -4.53 5.53
N ALA A 195 -25.72 -3.79 4.50
CA ALA A 195 -26.87 -4.17 3.67
C ALA A 195 -26.58 -5.45 2.85
N ASP A 196 -25.34 -5.66 2.42
CA ASP A 196 -24.92 -6.89 1.75
C ASP A 196 -24.41 -7.95 2.75
N GLY A 197 -24.60 -7.75 4.06
CA GLY A 197 -24.28 -8.70 5.14
C GLY A 197 -22.84 -8.72 5.62
N TRP A 198 -22.01 -7.75 5.22
CA TRP A 198 -20.64 -7.64 5.71
C TRP A 198 -20.60 -7.21 7.18
N GLN A 199 -19.64 -7.74 7.91
CA GLN A 199 -19.42 -7.46 9.33
C GLN A 199 -17.93 -7.30 9.60
N LEU A 200 -17.58 -6.42 10.54
CA LEU A 200 -16.22 -6.28 11.04
C LEU A 200 -15.92 -7.45 12.01
N GLY A 201 -14.90 -8.25 11.71
CA GLY A 201 -14.48 -9.38 12.55
C GLY A 201 -13.40 -8.96 13.55
N ALA A 202 -12.24 -8.54 13.05
CA ALA A 202 -11.10 -8.13 13.86
C ALA A 202 -10.41 -6.92 13.26
N ASN A 203 -9.76 -6.11 14.10
CA ASN A 203 -8.93 -5.01 13.65
C ASN A 203 -7.76 -4.76 14.61
N ASP A 204 -6.70 -4.18 14.07
CA ASP A 204 -5.53 -3.73 14.82
C ASP A 204 -4.97 -2.43 14.21
N TRP A 205 -4.45 -1.54 15.04
CA TRP A 205 -3.96 -0.23 14.63
C TRP A 205 -2.63 0.12 15.31
N ARG A 206 -1.71 0.71 14.55
CA ARG A 206 -0.46 1.24 15.08
C ARG A 206 -0.06 2.55 14.40
N ASN A 207 0.51 3.45 15.19
CA ASN A 207 1.11 4.70 14.73
C ASN A 207 2.46 4.93 15.43
N VAL A 208 3.55 4.86 14.68
CA VAL A 208 4.94 4.90 15.17
C VAL A 208 5.78 5.85 14.34
N HIS A 209 6.94 6.25 14.85
CA HIS A 209 7.89 7.08 14.10
C HIS A 209 9.33 6.78 14.49
N ASP A 210 10.23 7.05 13.57
CA ASP A 210 11.68 7.09 13.75
C ASP A 210 12.24 8.35 13.06
N CYS A 211 13.57 8.50 12.98
CA CYS A 211 14.20 9.67 12.36
C CYS A 211 13.93 9.75 10.84
N ASP A 212 13.69 8.62 10.19
CA ASP A 212 13.56 8.53 8.74
C ASP A 212 12.10 8.58 8.27
N ARG A 213 11.14 8.17 9.11
CA ARG A 213 9.71 8.11 8.74
C ARG A 213 8.72 8.19 9.91
N GLN A 214 7.56 8.77 9.62
CA GLN A 214 6.31 8.55 10.35
C GLN A 214 5.55 7.40 9.68
N THR A 215 5.06 6.43 10.45
CA THR A 215 4.34 5.25 9.94
C THR A 215 3.00 5.07 10.63
N SER A 216 1.95 4.92 9.84
CA SER A 216 0.60 4.60 10.31
C SER A 216 0.13 3.32 9.60
N SER A 217 -0.54 2.41 10.30
CA SER A 217 -0.81 1.06 9.79
C SER A 217 -2.00 0.41 10.48
N SER A 218 -2.99 -0.04 9.69
CA SER A 218 -4.19 -0.74 10.16
C SER A 218 -4.26 -2.15 9.57
N ALA A 219 -4.69 -3.14 10.35
CA ALA A 219 -5.09 -4.45 9.86
C ALA A 219 -6.57 -4.67 10.16
N VAL A 220 -7.29 -5.30 9.24
CA VAL A 220 -8.74 -5.53 9.36
C VAL A 220 -9.14 -6.85 8.72
N HIS A 221 -10.12 -7.52 9.31
CA HIS A 221 -10.83 -8.64 8.74
C HIS A 221 -12.34 -8.33 8.69
N TYR A 222 -12.96 -8.59 7.54
CA TYR A 222 -14.41 -8.58 7.38
C TYR A 222 -14.91 -9.98 7.01
N GLY A 223 -16.03 -10.37 7.59
CA GLY A 223 -16.75 -11.59 7.26
C GLY A 223 -18.11 -11.32 6.64
N ASN A 224 -18.61 -12.27 5.86
CA ASN A 224 -19.96 -12.28 5.29
C ASN A 224 -20.54 -13.70 5.37
N ASP A 225 -21.55 -13.90 6.22
CA ASP A 225 -22.13 -15.22 6.50
C ASP A 225 -23.19 -15.64 5.48
N GLY A 226 -22.87 -15.53 4.19
CA GLY A 226 -23.68 -16.06 3.09
C GLY A 226 -24.78 -15.15 2.56
N VAL A 227 -24.77 -13.86 2.89
CA VAL A 227 -25.65 -12.86 2.25
C VAL A 227 -25.09 -12.47 0.88
N PHE A 228 -23.78 -12.20 0.81
CA PHE A 228 -23.09 -11.92 -0.45
C PHE A 228 -23.00 -13.16 -1.34
N CYS A 229 -22.75 -14.32 -0.74
CA CYS A 229 -22.67 -15.60 -1.44
C CYS A 229 -23.63 -16.63 -0.81
N PRO A 230 -24.85 -16.79 -1.34
CA PRO A 230 -25.86 -17.68 -0.75
C PRO A 230 -25.33 -19.07 -0.40
N GLY A 231 -25.29 -19.38 0.89
CA GLY A 231 -24.86 -20.68 1.42
C GLY A 231 -23.36 -20.85 1.65
N ALA A 232 -22.55 -19.80 1.49
CA ALA A 232 -21.11 -19.86 1.73
C ALA A 232 -20.60 -18.60 2.44
N VAL A 233 -19.62 -18.77 3.33
CA VAL A 233 -18.94 -17.64 4.00
C VAL A 233 -17.94 -17.01 3.04
N THR A 234 -17.87 -15.68 3.03
CA THR A 234 -16.85 -14.91 2.32
C THR A 234 -16.10 -14.04 3.31
N ASP A 235 -14.78 -14.12 3.30
CA ASP A 235 -13.92 -13.31 4.15
C ASP A 235 -13.04 -12.39 3.32
N VAL A 236 -12.78 -11.19 3.84
CA VAL A 236 -11.82 -10.25 3.26
C VAL A 236 -10.83 -9.82 4.33
N TYR A 237 -9.56 -9.96 4.01
CA TYR A 237 -8.46 -9.66 4.93
C TYR A 237 -7.61 -8.52 4.38
N TYR A 238 -7.24 -7.63 5.27
CA TYR A 238 -6.29 -6.54 5.07
C TYR A 238 -5.12 -6.77 6.02
N ASP A 239 -4.10 -7.47 5.53
CA ASP A 239 -2.84 -7.64 6.26
C ASP A 239 -2.00 -6.38 6.09
N ARG A 240 -2.31 -5.41 6.96
CA ARG A 240 -1.66 -4.10 7.10
C ARG A 240 -1.82 -3.19 5.88
N THR A 241 -2.81 -2.32 5.90
CA THR A 241 -2.87 -1.10 5.10
C THR A 241 -1.96 -0.04 5.74
N THR A 242 -0.73 0.07 5.24
CA THR A 242 0.33 0.90 5.82
C THR A 242 0.66 2.10 4.94
N VAL A 243 0.87 3.25 5.57
CA VAL A 243 1.30 4.49 4.92
C VAL A 243 2.45 5.13 5.69
N HIS A 244 3.42 5.67 4.96
CA HIS A 244 4.62 6.30 5.49
C HIS A 244 4.81 7.70 4.95
N GLY A 245 5.22 8.61 5.83
CA GLY A 245 5.76 9.91 5.46
C GLY A 245 7.27 9.94 5.72
N THR A 246 8.09 10.12 4.68
CA THR A 246 9.56 10.05 4.80
C THR A 246 10.21 11.40 5.07
N ARG A 247 11.47 11.37 5.50
CA ARG A 247 12.36 12.53 5.71
C ARG A 247 12.58 13.38 4.45
N GLU A 248 12.53 12.76 3.28
CA GLU A 248 12.62 13.43 1.97
C GLU A 248 11.26 13.93 1.46
N GLY A 249 10.21 13.77 2.27
CA GLY A 249 8.86 14.21 1.94
C GLY A 249 8.08 13.27 1.05
N ARG A 250 8.59 12.07 0.77
CA ARG A 250 7.83 11.05 0.02
C ARG A 250 6.66 10.56 0.87
N LEU A 251 5.56 10.25 0.20
CA LEU A 251 4.44 9.52 0.76
C LEU A 251 4.49 8.12 0.15
N GLU A 252 4.56 7.10 0.97
CA GLU A 252 4.73 5.71 0.52
C GLU A 252 3.68 4.83 1.18
N SER A 253 3.32 3.74 0.53
CA SER A 253 2.36 2.78 1.07
C SER A 253 2.75 1.36 0.72
N GLU A 254 2.35 0.46 1.61
CA GLU A 254 2.38 -0.98 1.39
C GLU A 254 1.07 -1.57 1.92
N GLY A 255 0.47 -2.48 1.18
CA GLY A 255 -0.69 -3.22 1.64
C GLY A 255 -0.79 -4.58 1.01
N LYS A 256 -1.17 -5.56 1.82
CA LYS A 256 -1.51 -6.89 1.38
C LYS A 256 -2.97 -7.16 1.71
N SER A 257 -3.74 -7.61 0.73
CA SER A 257 -5.13 -7.99 0.96
C SER A 257 -5.51 -9.21 0.12
N TRP A 258 -6.51 -9.94 0.57
CA TRP A 258 -7.10 -11.07 -0.15
C TRP A 258 -8.55 -11.30 0.28
N ALA A 259 -9.27 -12.03 -0.55
CA ALA A 259 -10.58 -12.57 -0.24
C ALA A 259 -10.52 -14.10 -0.27
N ASP A 260 -11.17 -14.76 0.69
CA ASP A 260 -11.29 -16.21 0.82
C ASP A 260 -12.77 -16.63 0.89
N GLY A 261 -13.03 -17.91 0.62
CA GLY A 261 -14.37 -18.50 0.74
C GLY A 261 -15.25 -18.35 -0.51
N GLY A 262 -16.57 -18.40 -0.32
CA GLY A 262 -17.55 -18.39 -1.39
C GLY A 262 -17.58 -17.06 -2.14
N CYS A 263 -17.69 -17.11 -3.47
CA CYS A 263 -17.80 -15.93 -4.33
C CYS A 263 -16.64 -14.91 -4.20
N ALA A 264 -15.51 -15.28 -3.58
CA ALA A 264 -14.34 -14.41 -3.46
C ALA A 264 -13.80 -13.96 -4.84
N ASP A 265 -14.00 -14.80 -5.86
CA ASP A 265 -13.70 -14.53 -7.28
C ASP A 265 -14.56 -13.42 -7.90
N ARG A 266 -15.65 -13.02 -7.24
CA ARG A 266 -16.53 -11.90 -7.66
C ARG A 266 -16.14 -10.56 -7.06
N LEU A 267 -15.06 -10.54 -6.26
CA LEU A 267 -14.55 -9.32 -5.65
C LEU A 267 -13.30 -8.85 -6.39
N ALA A 268 -13.22 -7.54 -6.62
CA ALA A 268 -12.07 -6.87 -7.20
C ALA A 268 -11.47 -5.89 -6.19
N PHE A 269 -10.15 -5.82 -6.09
CA PHE A 269 -9.49 -4.92 -5.15
C PHE A 269 -8.91 -3.68 -5.83
N HIS A 270 -8.87 -2.59 -5.06
CA HIS A 270 -8.40 -1.28 -5.49
C HIS A 270 -7.51 -0.68 -4.41
N HIS A 271 -6.44 -0.01 -4.84
CA HIS A 271 -5.49 0.67 -3.97
C HIS A 271 -5.34 2.12 -4.40
N GLU A 272 -5.31 3.04 -3.44
CA GLU A 272 -5.20 4.47 -3.69
C GLU A 272 -4.30 5.11 -2.64
N LEU A 273 -3.32 5.90 -3.10
CA LEU A 273 -2.46 6.71 -2.26
C LEU A 273 -2.63 8.17 -2.65
N VAL A 274 -2.99 9.02 -1.69
CA VAL A 274 -3.32 10.43 -1.92
C VAL A 274 -2.61 11.31 -0.92
N ARG A 275 -2.02 12.40 -1.40
CA ARG A 275 -1.48 13.49 -0.60
C ARG A 275 -2.55 14.57 -0.41
N ASN A 276 -2.80 14.93 0.85
CA ASN A 276 -3.67 16.03 1.23
C ASN A 276 -2.78 17.26 1.47
N LEU A 277 -3.01 18.34 0.71
CA LEU A 277 -2.31 19.63 0.89
C LEU A 277 -2.97 20.46 2.00
#